data_AF-A0A662KV42-F1
#
_entry.id   AF-A0A662KV42-F1
#
_cell.length_a   1.000
_cell.length_b   1.000
_cell.length_c   1.000
_cell.angle_alpha   90.00
_cell.angle_beta   90.00
_cell.angle_gamma   90.00
#
_symmetry.space_group_name_H-M   'P 1'
#
loop_
_entity.id
_entity.type
_entity.pdbx_description
1 polymer ?
#
loop_
_entity_poly.entity_id
_entity_poly.type
_entity_poly.pdbx_seq_one_letter_code
_entity_poly.pdbx_strand_id
1 'polypeptide(L)' 'MKKISAVVIIFMFFLCCISEGNKAKTISIAGSTTVQPISDRMAEAFMKKYDINVTVQGGGSGTGIKMVGEGT' A
#
# COMPACT_ATOMS: atom_id res chain seq x y z
N MET A 1 26.05 36.50 4.92
CA MET A 1 25.01 35.88 4.06
C MET A 1 25.31 34.43 3.69
N LYS A 2 26.54 34.08 3.27
CA LYS A 2 26.89 32.69 2.86
C LYS A 2 26.76 31.62 3.97
N LYS A 3 27.06 31.97 5.22
CA LYS A 3 26.97 31.04 6.38
C LYS A 3 25.53 30.73 6.80
N ILE A 4 24.61 31.68 6.66
CA ILE A 4 23.18 31.51 6.98
C ILE A 4 22.53 30.59 5.96
N SER A 5 22.86 30.76 4.66
CA SER A 5 22.38 29.87 3.60
C SER A 5 22.83 28.41 3.79
N ALA A 6 24.08 28.20 4.23
CA ALA A 6 24.59 26.85 4.50
C ALA A 6 23.89 26.15 5.68
N VAL A 7 23.52 26.90 6.72
CA VAL A 7 22.80 26.36 7.90
C VAL A 7 21.36 25.96 7.54
N VAL A 8 20.68 26.73 6.69
CA VAL A 8 19.31 26.42 6.23
C VAL A 8 19.29 25.15 5.37
N ILE A 9 20.29 24.96 4.50
CA ILE A 9 20.39 23.77 3.64
C ILE A 9 20.67 22.52 4.48
N ILE A 10 21.52 22.60 5.51
CA ILE A 10 21.80 21.50 6.44
C ILE A 10 20.58 21.13 7.29
N PHE A 11 19.82 22.12 7.75
CA PHE A 11 18.61 21.89 8.55
C PHE A 11 17.50 21.24 7.71
N MET A 12 17.38 21.63 6.43
CA MET A 12 16.42 21.03 5.49
C MET A 12 16.79 19.61 5.09
N PHE A 13 18.08 19.28 5.04
CA PHE A 13 18.55 17.90 4.86
C PHE A 13 18.23 17.01 6.07
N PHE A 14 18.31 17.56 7.28
CA PHE A 14 18.05 16.83 8.52
C PHE A 14 16.57 16.48 8.71
N LEU A 15 15.65 17.31 8.20
CA LEU A 15 14.21 17.02 8.21
C LEU A 15 13.78 15.92 7.21
N CYS A 16 14.59 15.65 6.17
CA CYS A 16 14.26 14.68 5.14
C CYS A 16 14.52 13.22 5.59
N CYS A 17 15.36 13.01 6.61
CA CYS A 17 15.80 11.67 7.04
C CYS A 17 14.94 11.00 8.13
N ILE A 18 13.81 11.60 8.56
CA ILE A 18 13.04 11.08 9.71
C ILE A 18 11.86 10.19 9.29
N SER A 19 11.60 10.02 7.99
CA SER A 19 10.45 9.23 7.53
C SER A 19 10.82 7.77 7.20
N GLU A 20 11.31 7.01 8.18
CA GLU A 20 11.19 5.54 8.14
C GLU A 20 9.77 5.15 8.59
N GLY A 21 8.80 5.47 7.73
CA GLY A 21 7.44 4.99 7.86
C GLY A 21 7.45 3.48 7.65
N ASN A 22 7.11 2.75 8.70
CA ASN A 22 6.82 1.32 8.67
C ASN A 22 5.99 1.02 7.42
N LYS A 23 6.58 0.36 6.41
CA LYS A 23 5.85 0.04 5.17
C LYS A 23 4.80 -1.01 5.53
N ALA A 24 3.58 -0.55 5.80
CA ALA A 24 2.42 -1.43 5.93
C ALA A 24 2.43 -2.39 4.73
N LYS A 25 2.47 -3.69 5.03
CA LYS A 25 2.48 -4.70 3.97
C LYS A 25 1.16 -4.58 3.22
N THR A 26 1.22 -4.56 1.90
CA THR A 26 0.01 -4.49 1.07
C THR A 26 -0.25 -5.84 0.43
N ILE A 27 -1.50 -6.30 0.49
CA ILE A 27 -2.00 -7.48 -0.21
C ILE A 27 -2.99 -7.00 -1.27
N SER A 28 -2.73 -7.35 -2.53
CA SER A 28 -3.68 -7.15 -3.63
C SER A 28 -4.44 -8.46 -3.90
N ILE A 29 -5.76 -8.38 -4.01
CA ILE A 29 -6.63 -9.50 -4.32
C ILE A 29 -7.41 -9.16 -5.58
N ALA A 30 -7.27 -9.97 -6.61
CA ALA A 30 -7.92 -9.81 -7.90
C ALA A 30 -8.79 -11.03 -8.23
N GLY A 31 -10.07 -10.85 -8.60
CA GLY A 31 -10.88 -12.01 -8.96
C GLY A 31 -12.36 -11.79 -9.26
N SER A 32 -13.15 -12.83 -8.95
CA SER A 32 -14.57 -12.93 -9.30
C SER A 32 -15.42 -11.83 -8.64
N THR A 33 -16.23 -11.15 -9.45
CA THR A 33 -17.19 -10.15 -8.99
C THR A 33 -18.29 -10.77 -8.11
N THR A 34 -18.60 -12.05 -8.29
CA THR A 34 -19.61 -12.75 -7.48
C THR A 34 -19.22 -12.84 -6.01
N VAL A 35 -17.93 -13.01 -5.71
CA VAL A 35 -17.43 -13.18 -4.33
C VAL A 35 -16.83 -11.90 -3.75
N GLN A 36 -16.67 -10.86 -4.56
CA GLN A 36 -16.15 -9.56 -4.15
C GLN A 36 -16.76 -9.01 -2.84
N PRO A 37 -18.10 -8.98 -2.63
CA PRO A 37 -18.66 -8.40 -1.40
C PRO A 37 -18.28 -9.19 -0.13
N ILE A 38 -17.97 -10.49 -0.25
CA ILE A 38 -17.49 -11.30 0.87
C ILE A 38 -16.00 -11.02 1.11
N SER A 39 -15.21 -10.95 0.04
CA SER A 39 -13.79 -10.63 0.09
C SER A 39 -13.53 -9.25 0.71
N ASP A 40 -14.35 -8.25 0.39
CA ASP A 40 -14.25 -6.90 0.97
C ASP A 40 -14.43 -6.93 2.50
N ARG A 41 -15.45 -7.63 2.99
CA ARG A 41 -15.70 -7.76 4.44
C ARG A 41 -14.57 -8.53 5.14
N MET A 42 -14.01 -9.53 4.49
CA MET A 42 -12.86 -10.27 5.03
C MET A 42 -11.61 -9.38 5.06
N ALA A 43 -11.38 -8.59 4.02
CA ALA A 43 -10.29 -7.61 3.98
C ALA A 43 -10.41 -6.61 5.13
N GLU A 44 -11.58 -6.01 5.35
CA GLU A 44 -11.82 -5.11 6.48
C GLU A 44 -11.53 -5.77 7.85
N ALA A 45 -12.00 -7.00 8.05
CA ALA A 45 -11.75 -7.73 9.29
C ALA A 45 -10.26 -8.04 9.49
N PHE A 46 -9.55 -8.36 8.41
CA PHE A 46 -8.12 -8.65 8.44
C PHE A 46 -7.29 -7.39 8.72
N MET A 47 -7.61 -6.26 8.07
CA MET A 47 -6.98 -4.95 8.29
C MET A 47 -7.19 -4.43 9.71
N LYS A 48 -8.31 -4.78 10.37
CA LYS A 48 -8.53 -4.44 11.79
C LYS A 48 -7.65 -5.25 12.74
N LYS A 49 -7.24 -6.45 12.35
CA LYS A 49 -6.48 -7.38 13.19
C LYS A 49 -4.97 -7.25 12.98
N TYR A 50 -4.54 -6.85 11.80
CA TYR A 50 -3.14 -6.77 11.40
C TYR A 50 -2.85 -5.43 10.73
N ASP A 51 -1.65 -4.88 10.95
CA ASP A 51 -1.16 -3.66 10.29
C ASP A 51 -0.75 -3.94 8.83
N ILE A 52 -1.73 -4.36 8.03
CA ILE A 52 -1.60 -4.77 6.64
C ILE A 52 -2.72 -4.08 5.87
N ASN A 53 -2.40 -3.51 4.72
CA ASN A 53 -3.39 -2.94 3.80
C ASN A 53 -3.86 -4.01 2.82
N VAL A 54 -5.16 -4.18 2.63
CA VAL A 54 -5.72 -5.18 1.69
C VAL A 54 -6.60 -4.47 0.68
N THR A 55 -6.31 -4.65 -0.61
CA THR A 55 -7.11 -4.10 -1.71
C THR A 55 -7.76 -5.25 -2.49
N VAL A 56 -9.08 -5.18 -2.68
CA VAL A 56 -9.83 -6.19 -3.44
C VAL A 56 -10.34 -5.56 -4.73
N GLN A 57 -10.07 -6.20 -5.86
CA GLN A 57 -10.48 -5.76 -7.19
C GLN A 57 -11.35 -6.82 -7.86
N GLY A 58 -12.57 -6.42 -8.20
CA GLY A 58 -13.45 -7.20 -9.05
C GLY A 58 -13.10 -7.05 -10.53
N GLY A 59 -12.98 -8.16 -11.23
CA GLY A 59 -12.77 -8.20 -12.69
C GLY A 59 -13.26 -9.47 -13.36
N GLY A 60 -13.83 -10.40 -12.60
CA GLY A 60 -14.21 -11.74 -13.05
C GLY A 60 -13.08 -12.76 -12.82
N SER A 61 -13.44 -14.05 -12.73
CA SER A 61 -12.47 -15.11 -12.42
C SER A 61 -11.33 -15.19 -13.44
N GLY A 62 -11.62 -14.99 -14.73
CA GLY A 62 -10.60 -15.00 -15.79
C GLY A 62 -9.57 -13.90 -15.63
N THR A 63 -10.00 -12.69 -15.26
CA THR A 63 -9.10 -11.57 -14.98
C THR A 63 -8.23 -11.86 -13.76
N GLY A 64 -8.79 -12.47 -12.71
CA GLY A 64 -8.01 -12.90 -11.55
C GLY A 64 -6.93 -13.92 -11.87
N ILE A 65 -7.28 -14.97 -12.65
CA ILE A 65 -6.31 -15.99 -13.09
C ILE A 65 -5.19 -15.35 -13.91
N LYS A 66 -5.55 -14.45 -14.84
CA LYS A 66 -4.58 -13.71 -15.65
C LYS A 66 -3.64 -12.87 -14.78
N MET A 67 -4.18 -12.04 -13.90
CA MET A 67 -3.41 -11.15 -13.04
C MET A 67 -2.45 -11.93 -12.13
N VAL A 68 -2.89 -13.05 -11.56
CA VAL A 68 -2.01 -13.94 -10.77
C VAL A 68 -0.90 -14.53 -11.64
N GLY A 69 -1.20 -14.93 -12.88
CA GLY A 69 -0.19 -15.41 -13.83
C GLY A 69 0.83 -14.34 -14.25
N GLU A 70 0.40 -13.07 -14.29
CA GLU A 70 1.25 -11.91 -14.60
C GLU A 70 1.99 -11.36 -13.37
N GLY A 71 1.65 -11.82 -12.15
CA GLY A 71 2.23 -11.34 -10.90
C GLY A 71 1.74 -9.95 -10.49
N THR A 72 0.53 -9.59 -10.89
CA THR A 72 -0.11 -8.27 -10.69
C THR A 72 -1.35 -8.36 -9.82
#